data_AF-A0A8T4NIH9-F1
#
_entry.id   AF-A0A8T4NIH9-F1
#
_cell.length_a   1.000
_cell.length_b   1.000
_cell.length_c   1.000
_cell.angle_alpha   90.00
_cell.angle_beta   90.00
_cell.angle_gamma   90.00
#
_symmetry.space_group_name_H-M   'P 1'
#
loop_
_entity.id
_entity.type
_entity.pdbx_description
1 polymer ?
#
loop_
_entity_poly.entity_id
_entity_poly.type
_entity_poly.pdbx_seq_one_letter_code
_entity_poly.pdbx_strand_id
1 'polypeptide(L)' 'METTIAVKESTAQILARLRERMKARSMDEVIITILKKGSEIPKSQFGADRDIKSFSRKDRAKFHEL' A
#
# COMPACT_ATOMS: atom_id res chain seq x y z
N MET A 1 12.32 -0.06 1.58
CA MET A 1 12.17 -1.31 2.37
C MET A 1 11.42 -2.30 1.51
N GLU A 2 11.91 -3.52 1.40
CA GLU A 2 11.24 -4.59 0.65
C GLU A 2 10.54 -5.52 1.62
N THR A 3 9.32 -5.94 1.28
CA THR A 3 8.54 -6.88 2.09
C THR A 3 8.22 -8.10 1.24
N THR A 4 8.46 -9.28 1.78
CA THR A 4 8.13 -10.55 1.10
C THR A 4 6.75 -11.02 1.54
N ILE A 5 5.88 -11.31 0.57
CA ILE A 5 4.58 -11.93 0.81
C ILE A 5 4.58 -13.35 0.27
N ALA A 6 4.08 -14.29 1.06
CA ALA A 6 3.89 -15.66 0.59
C ALA A 6 2.57 -15.75 -0.19
N VAL A 7 2.63 -16.33 -1.39
CA VAL A 7 1.46 -16.58 -2.24
C VAL A 7 1.52 -18.00 -2.81
N LYS A 8 0.39 -18.52 -3.26
CA LYS A 8 0.36 -19.80 -3.99
C LYS A 8 1.13 -19.66 -5.30
N GLU A 9 1.75 -20.75 -5.74
CA GLU A 9 2.49 -20.78 -7.01
C GLU A 9 1.61 -20.38 -8.20
N SER A 10 0.37 -20.88 -8.25
CA SER A 10 -0.59 -20.54 -9.29
C SER A 10 -0.88 -19.04 -9.35
N THR A 11 -0.96 -18.37 -8.19
CA THR A 11 -1.12 -16.92 -8.09
C THR A 11 0.11 -16.18 -8.62
N ALA A 12 1.32 -16.63 -8.26
CA ALA A 12 2.56 -16.04 -8.76
C ALA A 12 2.68 -16.13 -10.29
N GLN A 13 2.30 -17.28 -10.88
CA GLN A 13 2.29 -17.46 -12.33
C GLN A 13 1.31 -16.52 -13.03
N ILE A 14 0.12 -16.33 -12.48
CA ILE A 14 -0.89 -15.38 -13.02
C ILE A 14 -0.35 -13.95 -12.96
N LEU A 15 0.24 -13.56 -11.84
CA LEU A 15 0.81 -12.23 -11.64
C LEU A 15 1.97 -11.95 -12.60
N ALA A 16 2.83 -12.95 -12.86
CA ALA A 16 3.91 -12.85 -13.85
C ALA A 16 3.38 -12.61 -15.27
N ARG A 17 2.41 -13.42 -15.72
CA ARG A 17 1.74 -13.22 -17.03
C ARG A 17 1.05 -11.87 -17.14
N LEU A 18 0.49 -11.38 -16.03
CA LEU A 18 -0.16 -10.08 -16.00
C LEU A 18 0.85 -8.93 -16.10
N ARG A 19 2.01 -9.06 -15.45
CA ARG A 19 3.13 -8.10 -15.59
C ARG A 19 3.56 -7.93 -17.03
N GLU A 20 3.73 -9.03 -17.77
CA GLU A 20 4.11 -9.01 -19.18
C GLU A 20 3.05 -8.33 -20.04
N ARG A 21 1.77 -8.71 -19.88
CA ARG A 21 0.66 -8.09 -20.61
C ARG A 21 0.53 -6.59 -20.35
N MET A 22 0.76 -6.16 -19.11
CA MET A 22 0.70 -4.76 -18.72
C MET A 22 1.97 -3.98 -19.05
N LYS A 23 3.04 -4.65 -19.50
CA LYS A 23 4.39 -4.09 -19.67
C LYS A 23 4.87 -3.33 -18.42
N ALA A 24 4.51 -3.84 -17.25
CA ALA A 24 4.81 -3.20 -15.98
C ALA A 24 6.28 -3.45 -15.58
N ARG A 25 6.91 -2.42 -14.99
CA ARG A 25 8.31 -2.44 -14.60
C ARG A 25 8.56 -3.40 -13.44
N SER A 26 7.61 -3.49 -12.51
CA SER A 26 7.69 -4.35 -11.33
C SER A 26 6.38 -5.09 -11.03
N MET A 27 6.44 -6.09 -10.16
CA MET A 27 5.24 -6.75 -9.65
C MET A 27 4.39 -5.80 -8.78
N ASP A 28 5.05 -4.91 -8.05
CA ASP A 28 4.39 -3.90 -7.21
C ASP A 28 3.52 -2.96 -8.06
N GLU A 29 4.02 -2.54 -9.22
CA GLU A 29 3.24 -1.73 -10.17
C GLU A 29 1.99 -2.46 -10.67
N VAL A 30 2.08 -3.77 -10.90
CA VAL A 30 0.94 -4.61 -11.29
C VAL A 30 -0.09 -4.65 -10.17
N ILE A 31 0.35 -4.96 -8.95
CA ILE A 31 -0.53 -5.06 -7.76
C ILE A 31 -1.24 -3.72 -7.54
N ILE A 32 -0.51 -2.61 -7.49
CA ILE A 32 -1.08 -1.27 -7.29
C ILE A 32 -2.09 -0.93 -8.40
N THR A 33 -1.79 -1.26 -9.65
CA THR A 33 -2.68 -0.95 -10.77
C THR A 33 -3.96 -1.77 -10.73
N ILE A 34 -3.89 -3.05 -10.33
CA ILE A 34 -5.08 -3.87 -10.11
C ILE A 34 -5.92 -3.31 -8.96
N LEU A 35 -5.29 -3.00 -7.83
CA LEU A 35 -5.97 -2.48 -6.64
C LEU A 35 -6.69 -1.16 -6.94
N LYS A 36 -6.08 -0.28 -7.73
CA LYS A 36 -6.70 0.97 -8.23
C LYS A 36 -7.90 0.74 -9.15
N LYS A 37 -7.91 -0.36 -9.91
CA LYS A 37 -9.02 -0.71 -10.81
C LYS A 37 -10.17 -1.40 -10.09
N GLY A 38 -9.86 -2.21 -9.07
CA GLY A 38 -10.83 -3.06 -8.39
C GLY A 38 -11.54 -2.44 -7.20
N SER A 39 -11.03 -1.34 -6.63
CA SER A 39 -11.56 -0.81 -5.38
C SER A 39 -11.12 0.64 -5.11
N GLU A 40 -11.94 1.38 -4.37
CA GLU A 40 -11.74 2.75 -3.86
C GLU A 40 -10.59 2.86 -2.84
N ILE A 41 -9.55 2.02 -2.97
CA ILE A 41 -8.39 2.05 -2.08
C ILE A 41 -7.62 3.34 -2.36
N PRO A 42 -7.50 4.24 -1.37
CA PRO A 42 -6.81 5.49 -1.57
C PRO A 42 -5.36 5.22 -1.98
N LYS A 43 -4.81 6.09 -2.83
CA LYS A 43 -3.40 6.01 -3.31
C LYS A 43 -2.38 6.04 -2.16
N SER A 44 -2.82 6.38 -0.93
CA SER A 44 -2.05 6.44 0.29
C SER A 44 -2.86 5.82 1.43
N GLN A 45 -2.23 4.92 2.19
CA GLN A 45 -2.78 4.44 3.47
C GLN A 45 -2.58 5.48 4.59
N PHE A 46 -1.79 6.53 4.34
CA PHE A 46 -1.61 7.64 5.28
C PHE A 46 -2.92 8.43 5.39
N GLY A 47 -3.61 8.30 6.53
CA GLY A 47 -4.91 8.91 6.79
C GLY A 47 -6.11 8.14 6.21
N ALA A 48 -5.93 6.89 5.76
CA ALA A 48 -7.05 6.04 5.29
C ALA A 48 -7.94 5.54 6.44
N ASP A 49 -7.45 5.61 7.67
CA ASP A 49 -8.19 5.29 8.87
C ASP A 49 -9.14 6.46 9.22
N ARG A 50 -10.42 6.32 8.87
CA ARG A 50 -11.45 7.37 9.11
C ARG A 50 -11.66 7.66 10.60
N ASP A 51 -11.23 6.76 11.48
CA ASP A 51 -11.36 6.87 12.93
C ASP A 51 -10.16 7.54 13.63
N ILE A 52 -9.09 7.88 12.88
CA ILE A 52 -8.00 8.69 13.42
C ILE A 52 -8.48 10.14 13.57
N LYS A 53 -8.77 10.51 14.81
CA LYS A 53 -9.08 11.90 15.18
C LYS A 53 -7.88 12.80 14.88
N SER A 54 -8.16 14.02 14.41
CA SER A 54 -7.11 15.03 14.20
C SER A 54 -6.33 15.25 15.50
N PHE A 55 -5.00 15.37 15.38
CA PHE A 55 -4.13 15.65 16.50
C PHE A 55 -4.62 16.88 17.28
N SER A 56 -4.92 16.68 18.56
CA SER A 56 -5.29 17.74 19.49
C SER A 56 -4.03 18.36 20.11
N ARG A 57 -4.17 19.52 20.77
CA ARG A 57 -3.06 20.13 21.52
C ARG A 57 -2.51 19.22 22.63
N LYS A 58 -3.30 18.25 23.12
CA LYS A 58 -2.90 17.31 24.17
C LYS A 58 -1.97 16.20 23.67
N ASP A 59 -2.01 15.92 22.36
CA ASP A 59 -1.21 14.90 21.70
C ASP A 59 0.18 15.41 21.29
N ARG A 60 0.44 16.72 21.48
CA ARG A 60 1.76 17.29 21.26
C ARG A 60 2.66 16.85 22.41
N ALA A 61 3.77 16.18 22.07
CA ALA A 61 4.82 15.88 23.04
C ALA A 61 5.26 17.19 23.71
N LYS A 62 5.27 17.18 25.05
CA LYS A 62 5.91 18.27 25.80
C LYS A 62 7.38 18.24 25.40
N PHE A 63 7.86 19.32 24.78
CA PHE A 63 9.29 19.53 24.62
C PHE A 63 9.90 19.46 26.02
N HIS A 64 10.67 18.41 26.31
CA HIS A 64 11.58 18.43 27.44
C HIS A 64 12.75 19.32 27.02
N GLU A 65 12.85 20.50 27.65
CA GLU A 65 14.06 21.31 27.56
C GLU A 65 15.20 20.51 28.22
N LEU A 66 16.30 20.36 27.48
CA LEU A 66 17.54 19.70 27.90
C LEU A 66 18.31 20.56 28.91
#